data_AF-A0A845RRM8-F1
#
_entry.id   AF-A0A845RRM8-F1
#
_cell.length_a   1.000
_cell.length_b   1.000
_cell.length_c   1.000
_cell.angle_alpha   90.00
_cell.angle_beta   90.00
_cell.angle_gamma   90.00
#
_symmetry.space_group_name_H-M   'P 1'
#
loop_
_entity.id
_entity.type
_entity.pdbx_description
1 polymer ?
#
loop_
_entity_poly.entity_id
_entity_poly.type
_entity_poly.pdbx_seq_one_letter_code
_entity_poly.pdbx_strand_id
1 'polypeptide(L)'
;MKFRRNKIKREHSIITGALDWLEDLSKRREITDIIPGVIDVTNTRERGAAYQYETPTGCKILLKNGGSVQEAFVVTRSPEVVKEWAAKLMEEINYFQAALEETRDALPQKDRQKTETRVAKTKAPVRTESTKGSIRETSETFLSSRDALLAGIKEDYQLVEINQGLRDSYVESLASMGDLEDPKLEDTLQPEIRRELEKLQEKLQGKGKIQ
;
A
#
# COMPACT_ATOMS: atom_id res chain seq x y z
N MET A 1 9.80 27.59 -7.26
CA MET A 1 9.07 26.37 -7.67
C MET A 1 9.02 25.40 -6.49
N LYS A 2 7.92 25.34 -5.71
CA LYS A 2 7.89 24.62 -4.42
C LYS A 2 7.34 23.18 -4.53
N PHE A 3 6.67 22.83 -5.62
CA PHE A 3 5.87 21.60 -5.72
C PHE A 3 6.24 20.69 -6.91
N ARG A 4 7.44 20.87 -7.48
CA ARG A 4 7.91 20.07 -8.61
C ARG A 4 9.02 19.13 -8.17
N ARG A 5 8.87 17.83 -8.45
CA ARG A 5 9.88 16.79 -8.22
C ARG A 5 10.01 15.95 -9.48
N ASN A 6 11.23 15.70 -9.95
CA ASN A 6 11.50 14.94 -11.18
C ASN A 6 10.67 15.43 -12.38
N LYS A 7 10.63 16.76 -12.61
CA LYS A 7 9.83 17.39 -13.67
C LYS A 7 8.31 17.16 -13.57
N ILE A 8 7.80 16.56 -12.49
CA ILE A 8 6.38 16.32 -12.28
C ILE A 8 5.84 17.33 -11.27
N LYS A 9 4.75 18.02 -11.65
CA LYS A 9 4.01 18.90 -10.74
C LYS A 9 3.18 18.05 -9.76
N ARG A 10 3.50 18.12 -8.46
CA ARG A 10 2.83 17.33 -7.39
C ARG A 10 1.89 18.15 -6.50
N GLU A 11 1.36 19.26 -7.02
CA GLU A 11 0.36 20.06 -6.29
C GLU A 11 -0.99 19.35 -6.18
N HIS A 12 -1.26 18.46 -7.13
CA HIS A 12 -2.49 17.67 -7.19
C HIS A 12 -2.21 16.21 -6.85
N SER A 13 -3.22 15.53 -6.34
CA SER A 13 -3.19 14.08 -6.18
C SER A 13 -2.93 13.40 -7.53
N ILE A 14 -2.07 12.39 -7.53
CA ILE A 14 -1.79 11.54 -8.69
C ILE A 14 -2.50 10.21 -8.44
N ILE A 15 -3.13 9.63 -9.46
CA ILE A 15 -3.79 8.32 -9.30
C ILE A 15 -2.78 7.26 -8.88
N THR A 16 -3.23 6.33 -8.05
CA THR A 16 -2.39 5.24 -7.53
C THR A 16 -1.73 4.47 -8.68
N GLY A 17 -0.42 4.19 -8.56
CA GLY A 17 0.36 3.48 -9.57
C GLY A 17 0.83 4.32 -10.77
N ALA A 18 0.23 5.49 -11.03
CA ALA A 18 0.68 6.33 -12.14
C ALA A 18 1.93 7.16 -11.84
N LEU A 19 2.25 7.37 -10.56
CA LEU A 19 3.46 8.12 -10.19
C LEU A 19 4.72 7.46 -10.75
N ASP A 20 4.84 6.14 -10.62
CA ASP A 20 6.02 5.40 -11.09
C ASP A 20 6.15 5.50 -12.61
N TRP A 21 5.02 5.38 -13.33
CA TRP A 21 4.98 5.56 -14.79
C TRP A 21 5.43 6.96 -15.20
N LEU A 22 4.96 8.00 -14.51
CA LEU A 22 5.35 9.38 -14.78
C LEU A 22 6.81 9.65 -14.44
N GLU A 23 7.34 9.05 -13.37
CA GLU A 23 8.75 9.14 -13.01
C GLU A 23 9.63 8.48 -14.08
N ASP A 24 9.25 7.31 -14.59
CA ASP A 24 9.95 6.65 -15.68
C ASP A 24 9.92 7.47 -16.96
N LEU A 25 8.77 8.07 -17.27
CA LEU A 25 8.64 8.99 -18.38
C LEU A 25 9.58 10.21 -18.20
N SER A 26 9.64 10.78 -17.00
CA SER A 26 10.43 11.99 -16.69
C SER A 26 11.95 11.83 -16.88
N LYS A 27 12.46 10.59 -16.82
CA LYS A 27 13.88 10.25 -17.04
C LYS A 27 14.34 10.55 -18.47
N ARG A 28 13.40 10.59 -19.43
CA ARG A 28 13.68 10.91 -20.83
C ARG A 28 14.11 12.37 -20.98
N ARG A 29 15.07 12.63 -21.88
CA ARG A 29 15.68 13.95 -22.06
C ARG A 29 14.77 14.92 -22.82
N GLU A 30 13.93 14.38 -23.68
CA GLU A 30 12.97 15.08 -24.54
C GLU A 30 11.86 15.74 -23.73
N ILE A 31 11.61 15.21 -22.52
CA ILE A 31 10.52 15.62 -21.65
C ILE A 31 11.02 16.69 -20.70
N THR A 32 10.39 17.85 -20.79
CA THR A 32 10.73 19.02 -19.98
C THR A 32 9.92 19.07 -18.70
N ASP A 33 8.63 18.71 -18.79
CA ASP A 33 7.68 18.88 -17.70
C ASP A 33 6.48 17.95 -17.84
N ILE A 34 5.88 17.60 -16.71
CA ILE A 34 4.69 16.75 -16.61
C ILE A 34 3.73 17.40 -15.62
N ILE A 35 2.51 17.67 -16.08
CA ILE A 35 1.47 18.35 -15.33
C ILE A 35 0.27 17.41 -15.22
N PRO A 36 0.12 16.72 -14.07
CA PRO A 36 -1.09 15.95 -13.77
C PRO A 36 -2.29 16.89 -13.66
N GLY A 37 -3.40 16.47 -14.25
CA GLY A 37 -4.68 17.16 -14.26
C GLY A 37 -5.70 16.48 -13.35
N VAL A 38 -6.97 16.66 -13.72
CA VAL A 38 -8.14 16.19 -12.97
C VAL A 38 -8.21 14.66 -12.99
N ILE A 39 -8.68 14.08 -11.88
CA ILE A 39 -8.98 12.66 -11.74
C ILE A 39 -10.49 12.49 -11.91
N ASP A 40 -10.87 11.68 -12.89
CA ASP A 40 -12.24 11.26 -13.13
C ASP A 40 -12.44 9.80 -12.73
N VAL A 41 -13.54 9.53 -12.03
CA VAL A 41 -13.91 8.15 -11.65
C VAL A 41 -14.56 7.48 -12.86
N THR A 42 -14.18 6.23 -13.14
CA THR A 42 -14.64 5.49 -14.33
C THR A 42 -14.74 4.01 -14.01
N ASN A 43 -15.73 3.31 -14.55
CA ASN A 43 -15.95 1.88 -14.27
C ASN A 43 -15.10 0.92 -15.14
N THR A 44 -14.13 1.45 -15.89
CA THR A 44 -13.28 0.66 -16.78
C THR A 44 -12.19 -0.06 -16.00
N ARG A 45 -11.97 -1.35 -16.29
CA ARG A 45 -10.95 -2.19 -15.65
C ARG A 45 -9.54 -2.03 -16.25
N GLU A 46 -9.43 -1.32 -17.36
CA GLU A 46 -8.16 -1.05 -18.05
C GLU A 46 -7.17 -0.30 -17.17
N ARG A 47 -5.89 -0.68 -17.29
CA ARG A 47 -4.76 -0.05 -16.63
C ARG A 47 -3.72 0.35 -17.67
N GLY A 48 -2.99 1.43 -17.38
CA GLY A 48 -1.89 1.90 -18.21
C GLY A 48 -2.06 3.35 -18.68
N ALA A 49 -1.29 3.74 -19.69
CA ALA A 49 -1.33 5.08 -20.25
C ALA A 49 -1.79 5.05 -21.71
N ALA A 50 -2.76 5.88 -22.07
CA ALA A 50 -3.23 6.04 -23.43
C ALA A 50 -2.88 7.43 -23.96
N TYR A 51 -2.31 7.47 -25.15
CA TYR A 51 -2.06 8.72 -25.85
C TYR A 51 -3.36 9.33 -26.37
N GLN A 52 -3.58 10.63 -26.18
CA GLN A 52 -4.82 11.30 -26.61
C GLN A 52 -4.59 12.19 -27.85
N TYR A 53 -3.88 13.31 -27.70
CA TYR A 53 -3.62 14.25 -28.80
C TYR A 53 -2.40 15.14 -28.52
N GLU A 54 -1.88 15.75 -29.59
CA GLU A 54 -0.78 16.71 -29.55
C GLU A 54 -1.26 18.10 -29.16
N THR A 55 -0.45 18.79 -28.37
CA THR A 55 -0.64 20.20 -28.03
C THR A 55 0.52 21.02 -28.58
N PRO A 56 0.38 22.35 -28.75
CA PRO A 56 1.47 23.19 -29.28
C PRO A 56 2.77 23.12 -28.48
N THR A 57 2.70 22.73 -27.21
CA THR A 57 3.84 22.63 -26.29
C THR A 57 4.23 21.18 -25.95
N GLY A 58 3.53 20.19 -26.49
CA GLY A 58 3.77 18.77 -26.21
C GLY A 58 2.57 17.89 -26.52
N CYS A 59 2.05 17.17 -25.52
CA CYS A 59 0.92 16.27 -25.72
C CYS A 59 0.10 16.02 -24.45
N LYS A 60 -1.09 15.46 -24.64
CA LYS A 60 -1.97 15.01 -23.57
C LYS A 60 -2.07 13.48 -23.57
N ILE A 61 -1.93 12.90 -22.38
CA ILE A 61 -2.09 11.47 -22.13
C ILE A 61 -3.17 11.22 -21.07
N LEU A 62 -3.75 10.04 -21.10
CA LEU A 62 -4.70 9.54 -20.11
C LEU A 62 -4.08 8.38 -19.34
N LEU A 63 -3.96 8.54 -18.03
CA LEU A 63 -3.49 7.51 -17.10
C LEU A 63 -4.73 6.78 -16.56
N LYS A 64 -4.77 5.45 -16.67
CA LYS A 64 -5.90 4.61 -16.26
C LYS A 64 -5.47 3.66 -15.15
N ASN A 65 -6.29 3.53 -14.10
CA ASN A 65 -6.03 2.63 -12.97
C ASN A 65 -7.27 1.81 -12.58
N GLY A 66 -7.93 1.14 -13.54
CA GLY A 66 -8.96 0.13 -13.27
C GLY A 66 -10.14 0.61 -12.40
N GLY A 67 -10.53 1.87 -12.51
CA GLY A 67 -11.50 2.52 -11.62
C GLY A 67 -11.45 4.05 -11.66
N SER A 68 -10.36 4.61 -12.18
CA SER A 68 -10.20 6.06 -12.35
C SER A 68 -9.30 6.35 -13.55
N VAL A 69 -9.50 7.51 -14.14
CA VAL A 69 -8.69 8.06 -15.24
C VAL A 69 -8.17 9.41 -14.80
N GLN A 70 -6.91 9.71 -15.12
CA GLN A 70 -6.33 11.03 -14.89
C GLN A 70 -5.70 11.54 -16.17
N GLU A 71 -6.02 12.80 -16.48
CA GLU A 71 -5.36 13.49 -17.58
C GLU A 71 -3.97 13.95 -17.14
N ALA A 72 -2.97 13.85 -18.01
CA ALA A 72 -1.68 14.47 -17.80
C ALA A 72 -1.20 15.16 -19.07
N PHE A 73 -0.69 16.37 -18.90
CA PHE A 73 -0.06 17.14 -19.96
C PHE A 73 1.46 16.98 -19.86
N VAL A 74 2.07 16.55 -20.95
CA VAL A 74 3.51 16.36 -21.05
C VAL A 74 4.06 17.45 -21.97
N VAL A 75 4.98 18.25 -21.46
CA VAL A 75 5.68 19.28 -22.23
C VAL A 75 6.92 18.64 -22.86
N THR A 76 6.89 18.51 -24.18
CA THR A 76 7.93 17.85 -24.98
C THR A 76 8.00 18.48 -26.36
N ARG A 77 9.20 18.46 -26.95
CA ARG A 77 9.38 18.83 -28.37
C ARG A 77 9.11 17.66 -29.32
N SER A 78 9.01 16.44 -28.79
CA SER A 78 8.86 15.20 -29.54
C SER A 78 7.71 14.38 -28.95
N PRO A 79 6.45 14.63 -29.36
CA PRO A 79 5.28 13.90 -28.89
C PRO A 79 5.31 12.40 -29.23
N GLU A 80 5.97 12.04 -30.33
CA GLU A 80 6.12 10.65 -30.80
C GLU A 80 6.74 9.74 -29.73
N VAL A 81 7.75 10.22 -29.01
CA VAL A 81 8.41 9.49 -27.91
C VAL A 81 7.42 9.13 -26.79
N VAL A 82 6.47 10.01 -26.52
CA VAL A 82 5.43 9.79 -25.49
C VAL A 82 4.40 8.79 -26.00
N LYS A 83 4.06 8.84 -27.28
CA LYS A 83 3.13 7.90 -27.92
C LYS A 83 3.70 6.47 -27.92
N GLU A 84 4.96 6.30 -28.30
CA GLU A 84 5.66 5.01 -28.25
C GLU A 84 5.77 4.48 -26.83
N TRP A 85 6.14 5.34 -25.88
CA TRP A 85 6.19 4.96 -24.47
C TRP A 85 4.83 4.48 -23.95
N ALA A 86 3.74 5.18 -24.28
CA ALA A 86 2.39 4.82 -23.85
C ALA A 86 1.95 3.46 -24.44
N ALA A 87 2.24 3.22 -25.72
CA ALA A 87 1.95 1.94 -26.37
C ALA A 87 2.71 0.79 -25.70
N LYS A 88 4.02 0.95 -25.49
CA LYS A 88 4.86 -0.04 -24.81
C LYS A 88 4.37 -0.32 -23.38
N LEU A 89 4.02 0.72 -22.62
CA LEU A 89 3.50 0.55 -21.27
C LEU A 89 2.19 -0.24 -21.25
N MET A 90 1.27 0.02 -22.19
CA MET A 90 0.04 -0.76 -22.31
C MET A 90 0.32 -2.22 -22.68
N GLU A 91 1.24 -2.48 -23.59
CA GLU A 91 1.62 -3.86 -23.96
C GLU A 91 2.22 -4.63 -22.78
N GLU A 92 3.14 -4.01 -22.04
CA GLU A 92 3.74 -4.62 -20.84
C GLU A 92 2.67 -4.96 -19.80
N ILE A 93 1.77 -4.03 -19.49
CA ILE A 93 0.69 -4.26 -18.53
C ILE A 93 -0.26 -5.36 -19.00
N ASN A 94 -0.62 -5.37 -20.29
CA ASN A 94 -1.48 -6.41 -20.85
C ASN A 94 -0.83 -7.79 -20.80
N TYR A 95 0.47 -7.87 -21.10
CA TYR A 95 1.24 -9.11 -21.01
C TYR A 95 1.27 -9.65 -19.57
N PHE A 96 1.55 -8.78 -18.58
CA PHE A 96 1.52 -9.18 -17.17
C PHE A 96 0.13 -9.62 -16.72
N GLN A 97 -0.93 -8.96 -17.19
CA GLN A 97 -2.29 -9.34 -16.86
C GLN A 97 -2.66 -10.72 -17.44
N ALA A 98 -2.28 -10.99 -18.69
CA ALA A 98 -2.49 -12.30 -19.32
C ALA A 98 -1.73 -13.43 -18.58
N ALA A 99 -0.48 -13.19 -18.19
CA ALA A 99 0.32 -14.17 -17.43
C ALA A 99 -0.29 -14.47 -16.04
N LEU A 100 -0.83 -13.45 -15.37
CA LEU A 100 -1.54 -13.61 -14.10
C LEU A 100 -2.86 -14.39 -14.26
N GLU A 101 -3.58 -14.19 -15.36
CA GLU A 101 -4.81 -14.94 -15.66
C GLU A 101 -4.51 -16.42 -15.93
N GLU A 102 -3.46 -16.73 -16.71
CA GLU A 102 -3.02 -18.12 -16.94
C GLU A 102 -2.67 -18.85 -15.63
N THR A 103 -2.00 -18.15 -14.71
CA THR A 103 -1.66 -18.71 -13.39
C THR A 103 -2.90 -18.95 -12.51
N ARG A 104 -3.95 -18.12 -12.65
CA ARG A 104 -5.21 -18.29 -11.94
C ARG A 104 -6.01 -19.47 -12.47
N ASP A 105 -6.00 -19.68 -13.78
CA ASP A 105 -6.68 -20.81 -14.41
C ASP A 105 -5.95 -22.15 -14.18
N ALA A 106 -4.66 -22.12 -13.84
CA ALA A 106 -3.87 -23.29 -13.45
C ALA A 106 -4.11 -23.76 -11.98
N LEU A 107 -4.82 -22.99 -11.16
CA LEU A 107 -5.24 -23.44 -9.83
C LEU A 107 -6.52 -24.30 -9.96
N PRO A 108 -6.56 -25.53 -9.40
CA PRO A 108 -7.73 -26.38 -9.51
C PRO A 108 -8.95 -25.70 -8.86
N GLN A 109 -9.99 -25.47 -9.66
CA GLN A 109 -11.31 -25.03 -9.18
C GLN A 109 -11.91 -26.11 -8.27
N LYS A 110 -11.67 -26.01 -6.96
CA LYS A 110 -12.53 -26.65 -5.99
C LYS A 110 -13.66 -25.69 -5.64
N ASP A 111 -14.87 -26.15 -5.96
CA ASP A 111 -16.18 -25.63 -5.54
C ASP A 111 -16.76 -24.41 -6.29
N ARG A 112 -17.13 -24.64 -7.55
CA ARG A 112 -18.33 -24.01 -8.14
C ARG A 112 -19.47 -25.03 -8.20
N GLN A 113 -20.31 -25.08 -7.16
CA GLN A 113 -21.69 -25.58 -7.25
C GLN A 113 -22.53 -25.24 -6.00
N LYS A 114 -23.04 -23.99 -5.93
CA LYS A 114 -24.40 -23.64 -5.47
C LYS A 114 -24.49 -22.12 -5.31
N THR A 115 -25.14 -21.45 -6.26
CA THR A 115 -26.32 -20.62 -6.01
C THR A 115 -26.72 -19.90 -7.31
N GLU A 116 -27.38 -20.63 -8.20
CA GLU A 116 -28.32 -20.05 -9.14
C GLU A 116 -29.67 -20.74 -8.93
N THR A 117 -30.43 -20.29 -7.93
CA THR A 117 -31.90 -20.28 -7.98
C THR A 117 -32.45 -19.49 -6.80
N ARG A 118 -32.90 -18.26 -7.04
CA ARG A 118 -34.29 -17.81 -6.78
C ARG A 118 -34.39 -16.28 -6.88
N VAL A 119 -34.98 -15.87 -7.99
CA VAL A 119 -35.67 -14.59 -8.17
C VAL A 119 -36.81 -14.49 -7.15
N ALA A 120 -36.94 -13.36 -6.44
CA ALA A 120 -38.17 -12.55 -6.35
C ALA A 120 -38.22 -11.64 -5.12
N LYS A 121 -38.42 -10.34 -5.40
CA LYS A 121 -39.06 -9.27 -4.62
C LYS A 121 -39.70 -9.67 -3.27
N THR A 122 -39.40 -8.92 -2.20
CA THR A 122 -40.42 -8.21 -1.40
C THR A 122 -39.82 -7.29 -0.31
N LYS A 123 -40.25 -6.03 -0.36
CA LYS A 123 -40.60 -5.07 0.72
C LYS A 123 -39.89 -5.11 2.07
N ALA A 124 -39.33 -3.95 2.44
CA ALA A 124 -39.05 -3.55 3.82
C ALA A 124 -40.28 -3.65 4.73
N PRO A 125 -40.07 -3.90 6.03
CA PRO A 125 -40.53 -2.93 7.01
C PRO A 125 -39.54 -2.64 8.16
N VAL A 126 -39.97 -1.65 8.94
CA VAL A 126 -39.31 -0.78 9.91
C VAL A 126 -39.32 -1.34 11.34
N ARG A 127 -38.27 -1.00 12.13
CA ARG A 127 -38.12 -0.96 13.63
C ARG A 127 -38.25 -2.30 14.39
N THR A 128 -37.50 -2.61 15.46
CA THR A 128 -37.33 -1.88 16.74
C THR A 128 -36.14 -2.44 17.57
N GLU A 129 -35.89 -1.87 18.74
CA GLU A 129 -34.66 -1.76 19.53
C GLU A 129 -34.22 -2.97 20.40
N SER A 130 -32.93 -2.94 20.78
CA SER A 130 -32.33 -3.33 22.08
C SER A 130 -32.34 -4.80 22.55
N THR A 131 -31.17 -5.36 22.89
CA THR A 131 -30.63 -5.48 24.28
C THR A 131 -29.47 -6.50 24.34
N LYS A 132 -28.55 -6.22 25.27
CA LYS A 132 -27.29 -6.89 25.67
C LYS A 132 -27.31 -8.43 25.76
N GLY A 133 -26.14 -9.02 25.48
CA GLY A 133 -25.56 -10.09 26.31
C GLY A 133 -25.09 -11.35 25.58
N SER A 134 -23.76 -11.55 25.53
CA SER A 134 -23.03 -12.83 25.70
C SER A 134 -21.83 -12.91 24.74
N ILE A 135 -20.67 -12.45 25.22
CA ILE A 135 -19.36 -12.68 24.60
C ILE A 135 -18.74 -13.84 25.38
N ARG A 136 -18.77 -15.07 24.86
CA ARG A 136 -17.87 -16.14 25.32
C ARG A 136 -17.75 -17.42 24.48
N GLU A 137 -18.37 -17.53 23.30
CA GLU A 137 -18.32 -18.79 22.53
C GLU A 137 -17.66 -18.69 21.14
N THR A 138 -17.04 -17.56 20.79
CA THR A 138 -16.53 -17.34 19.42
C THR A 138 -15.02 -17.57 19.23
N SER A 139 -14.23 -17.88 20.27
CA SER A 139 -12.77 -18.05 20.06
C SER A 139 -12.39 -19.40 19.44
N GLU A 140 -13.08 -20.49 19.80
CA GLU A 140 -12.69 -21.84 19.36
C GLU A 140 -13.03 -22.12 17.89
N THR A 141 -14.15 -21.56 17.39
CA THR A 141 -14.57 -21.71 16.00
C THR A 141 -13.67 -20.94 15.02
N PHE A 142 -13.10 -19.81 15.45
CA PHE A 142 -12.18 -19.01 14.63
C PHE A 142 -10.77 -19.60 14.57
N LEU A 143 -10.29 -20.27 15.63
CA LEU A 143 -9.01 -20.98 15.62
C LEU A 143 -9.06 -22.21 14.72
N SER A 144 -10.12 -23.01 14.82
CA SER A 144 -10.32 -24.20 13.98
C SER A 144 -10.44 -23.84 12.49
N SER A 145 -11.04 -22.69 12.17
CA SER A 145 -11.12 -22.18 10.80
C SER A 145 -9.77 -21.70 10.25
N ARG A 146 -8.87 -21.21 11.12
CA ARG A 146 -7.54 -20.75 10.73
C ARG A 146 -6.62 -21.93 10.40
N ASP A 147 -6.67 -22.99 11.20
CA ASP A 147 -5.88 -24.20 11.00
C ASP A 147 -6.31 -24.97 9.75
N ALA A 148 -7.61 -24.98 9.45
CA ALA A 148 -8.15 -25.57 8.21
C ALA A 148 -7.72 -24.81 6.94
N LEU A 149 -7.46 -23.50 7.03
CA LEU A 149 -6.95 -22.68 5.92
C LEU A 149 -5.44 -22.85 5.70
N LEU A 150 -4.70 -23.17 6.76
CA LEU A 150 -3.24 -23.36 6.71
C LEU A 150 -2.84 -24.77 6.21
N ALA A 151 -3.72 -25.78 6.36
CA ALA A 151 -3.46 -27.17 5.99
C ALA A 151 -3.17 -27.42 4.50
N GLY A 152 -3.40 -26.43 3.63
CA GLY A 152 -3.14 -26.52 2.18
C GLY A 152 -1.98 -25.67 1.67
N ILE A 153 -1.37 -24.84 2.52
CA ILE A 153 -0.25 -23.98 2.13
C ILE A 153 1.04 -24.76 2.34
N LYS A 154 1.53 -25.43 1.29
CA LYS A 154 2.94 -25.83 1.25
C LYS A 154 3.77 -24.57 1.12
N GLU A 155 4.38 -24.15 2.22
CA GLU A 155 5.30 -23.04 2.22
C GLU A 155 6.63 -23.51 1.59
N ASP A 156 6.69 -23.45 0.26
CA ASP A 156 7.93 -23.64 -0.48
C ASP A 156 8.80 -22.38 -0.30
N TYR A 157 9.32 -22.19 0.91
CA TYR A 157 10.27 -21.12 1.20
C TYR A 157 11.59 -21.42 0.49
N GLN A 158 11.83 -20.73 -0.63
CA GLN A 158 13.16 -20.65 -1.17
C GLN A 158 13.98 -19.73 -0.28
N LEU A 159 14.87 -20.31 0.55
CA LEU A 159 15.84 -19.56 1.33
C LEU A 159 16.76 -18.81 0.35
N VAL A 160 16.49 -17.54 0.11
CA VAL A 160 17.40 -16.68 -0.65
C VAL A 160 18.44 -16.17 0.33
N GLU A 161 19.73 -16.37 0.03
CA GLU A 161 20.80 -15.79 0.84
C GLU A 161 20.73 -14.27 0.76
N ILE A 162 20.08 -13.68 1.76
CA ILE A 162 20.10 -12.24 2.00
C ILE A 162 21.56 -11.79 2.14
N ASN A 163 21.95 -10.67 1.51
CA ASN A 163 23.25 -10.04 1.73
C ASN A 163 23.56 -10.02 3.24
N GLN A 164 24.71 -10.56 3.68
CA GLN A 164 25.01 -10.77 5.11
C GLN A 164 24.74 -9.52 5.97
N GLY A 165 25.09 -8.32 5.48
CA GLY A 165 24.82 -7.08 6.20
C GLY A 165 23.35 -6.77 6.47
N LEU A 166 22.42 -7.22 5.62
CA LEU A 166 20.98 -7.06 5.87
C LEU A 166 20.51 -8.04 6.96
N ARG A 167 21.06 -9.26 7.03
CA ARG A 167 20.75 -10.22 8.10
C ARG A 167 21.21 -9.68 9.45
N ASP A 168 22.43 -9.17 9.51
CA ASP A 168 23.01 -8.66 10.75
C ASP A 168 22.23 -7.44 11.26
N SER A 169 21.85 -6.52 10.37
CA SER A 169 21.01 -5.36 10.73
C SER A 169 19.62 -5.74 11.26
N TYR A 170 19.04 -6.82 10.71
CA TYR A 170 17.72 -7.28 11.13
C TYR A 170 17.79 -7.98 12.50
N VAL A 171 18.82 -8.79 12.72
CA VAL A 171 19.09 -9.43 14.01
C VAL A 171 19.36 -8.39 15.10
N GLU A 172 20.14 -7.35 14.80
CA GLU A 172 20.41 -6.25 15.73
C GLU A 172 19.14 -5.46 16.07
N SER A 173 18.28 -5.20 15.08
CA SER A 173 16.98 -4.54 15.30
C SER A 173 16.03 -5.40 16.15
N LEU A 174 15.97 -6.72 15.89
CA LEU A 174 15.21 -7.66 16.71
C LEU A 174 15.76 -7.78 18.14
N ALA A 175 17.08 -7.75 18.31
CA ALA A 175 17.72 -7.75 19.62
C ALA A 175 17.35 -6.47 20.38
N SER A 176 17.42 -5.31 19.74
CA SER A 176 17.00 -4.04 20.34
C SER A 176 15.52 -3.99 20.69
N MET A 177 14.65 -4.69 19.94
CA MET A 177 13.23 -4.79 20.28
C MET A 177 12.98 -5.79 21.41
N GLY A 178 13.79 -6.85 21.49
CA GLY A 178 13.72 -7.87 22.55
C GLY A 178 14.26 -7.38 23.90
N ASP A 179 15.19 -6.42 23.90
CA ASP A 179 15.76 -5.80 25.11
C ASP A 179 14.84 -4.75 25.76
N LEU A 180 13.57 -4.65 25.31
CA LEU A 180 12.53 -3.80 25.89
C LEU A 180 11.66 -4.54 26.93
N GLU A 181 12.19 -5.56 27.60
CA GLU A 181 11.53 -6.09 28.80
C GLU A 181 11.71 -5.09 29.95
N ASP A 182 10.63 -4.34 30.22
CA ASP A 182 10.46 -3.27 31.23
C ASP A 182 11.09 -1.90 30.92
N PRO A 183 10.58 -1.14 29.92
CA PRO A 183 10.96 0.25 29.76
C PRO A 183 10.49 1.04 30.99
N LYS A 184 11.44 1.39 31.88
CA LYS A 184 11.15 2.31 32.97
C LYS A 184 10.79 3.66 32.36
N LEU A 185 9.74 4.32 32.84
CA LEU A 185 9.33 5.63 32.34
C LEU A 185 10.49 6.65 32.38
N GLU A 186 11.39 6.46 33.34
CA GLU A 186 12.64 7.21 33.52
C GLU A 186 13.52 7.19 32.27
N ASP A 187 13.46 6.12 31.47
CA ASP A 187 14.24 5.93 30.24
C ASP A 187 13.75 6.74 29.03
N THR A 188 12.60 7.39 29.16
CA THR A 188 12.09 8.34 28.15
C THR A 188 12.35 9.80 28.51
N LEU A 189 12.83 10.08 29.73
CA LEU A 189 13.04 11.45 30.21
C LEU A 189 14.38 12.02 29.73
N GLN A 190 14.39 13.34 29.52
CA GLN A 190 15.61 14.11 29.24
C GLN A 190 16.66 13.90 30.35
N PRO A 191 17.96 13.84 30.02
CA PRO A 191 19.02 13.44 30.94
C PRO A 191 19.16 14.37 32.15
N GLU A 192 18.75 15.63 32.02
CA GLU A 192 18.73 16.61 33.11
C GLU A 192 17.67 16.24 34.17
N ILE A 193 16.46 15.91 33.72
CA ILE A 193 15.33 15.54 34.57
C ILE A 193 15.62 14.23 35.30
N ARG A 194 16.26 13.26 34.65
CA ARG A 194 16.67 11.99 35.29
C ARG A 194 17.60 12.21 36.48
N ARG A 195 18.62 13.06 36.32
CA ARG A 195 19.58 13.38 37.38
C ARG A 195 18.92 14.08 38.56
N GLU A 196 17.92 14.92 38.30
CA GLU A 196 17.16 15.57 39.36
C GLU A 196 16.27 14.58 40.11
N LEU A 197 15.61 13.67 39.40
CA LEU A 197 14.76 12.62 39.96
C LEU A 197 15.56 11.65 40.84
N GLU A 198 16.74 11.23 40.38
CA GLU A 198 17.67 10.37 41.12
C GLU A 198 18.13 11.04 42.43
N LYS A 199 18.51 12.33 42.39
CA LYS A 199 18.85 13.11 43.60
C LYS A 199 17.68 13.23 44.57
N LEU A 200 16.45 13.30 44.07
CA LEU A 200 15.24 13.42 44.87
C LEU A 200 14.88 12.08 45.52
N GLN A 201 15.04 10.97 44.80
CA GLN A 201 14.86 9.61 45.27
C GLN A 201 15.89 9.25 46.35
N GLU A 202 17.15 9.63 46.15
CA GLU A 202 18.22 9.44 47.14
C GLU A 202 17.95 10.24 48.43
N LYS A 203 17.45 11.48 48.31
CA LYS A 203 17.02 12.30 49.47
C LYS A 203 15.83 11.69 50.21
N LEU A 204 14.88 11.08 49.50
CA LEU A 204 13.71 10.43 50.11
C LEU A 204 14.10 9.13 50.81
N GLN A 205 14.98 8.32 50.22
CA GLN A 205 15.49 7.10 50.85
C GLN A 205 16.41 7.38 52.04
N GLY A 206 17.18 8.47 51.99
CA GLY A 206 18.00 8.93 53.13
C GLY A 206 17.19 9.45 54.32
N LYS A 207 15.99 9.98 54.09
CA LYS A 207 15.08 10.46 55.15
C LYS A 207 14.31 9.35 55.87
N GLY A 208 14.26 8.13 55.32
CA GLY A 208 13.58 6.98 55.93
C GLY A 208 14.42 6.20 56.95
N LYS A 209 15.67 6.60 57.24
CA LYS A 209 16.60 5.89 58.14
C LYS A 209 16.99 6.66 59.42
N ILE A 210 16.24 7.70 59.79
CA ILE A 210 16.46 8.41 61.06
C ILE A 210 15.17 8.38 61.88
N GLN A 211 15.17 7.45 62.86
CA GLN A 211 14.26 7.25 63.99
C GLN A 211 12.80 6.87 63.71
#